data_AF-A0A3C0KFI4-F1
#
_entry.id   AF-A0A3C0KFI4-F1
#
_cell.length_a   1.000
_cell.length_b   1.000
_cell.length_c   1.000
_cell.angle_alpha   90.00
_cell.angle_beta   90.00
_cell.angle_gamma   90.00
#
_symmetry.space_group_name_H-M   'P 1'
#
loop_
_entity.id
_entity.type
_entity.pdbx_description
1 polymer ?
#
loop_
_entity_poly.entity_id
_entity_poly.type
_entity_poly.pdbx_seq_one_letter_code
_entity_poly.pdbx_strand_id
1 'polypeptide(L)'
;FIDESQLSLLEAEMQRNGYLKASQMAGAFSMLRSYDLLWSRLVNEYLMGERREMNDLMAWNADATRMPAKMHSQYLRRLFLNDDLSEGRYPVGGRPVSLGSLSLPTFALGTITDHVAPWRSVHKLHYLSPAQITFVLTSGGHNAGIVNPPVPESRRSYQILTREAGGHYLAPDDWLAAAPTHAGSWWPAWQQWLVAHSSAPVRPPRMGSATHRPLLPAPGSYVLET
;
A
#
# COMPACT_ATOMS: atom_id res chain seq x y z
N PHE A 1 15.60 -0.72 6.95
CA PHE A 1 15.72 0.47 6.09
C PHE A 1 16.98 0.35 5.26
N ILE A 2 16.93 0.79 4.00
CA ILE A 2 18.00 0.68 2.99
C ILE A 2 19.18 1.58 3.34
N ASP A 3 20.40 1.16 3.02
CA ASP A 3 21.60 1.99 3.11
C ASP A 3 22.17 2.33 1.72
N GLU A 4 23.09 3.30 1.68
CA GLU A 4 23.67 3.82 0.44
C GLU A 4 24.47 2.76 -0.33
N SER A 5 25.14 1.83 0.37
CA SER A 5 25.94 0.79 -0.26
C SER A 5 25.08 -0.30 -0.88
N GLN A 6 23.99 -0.71 -0.22
CA GLN A 6 22.99 -1.62 -0.79
C GLN A 6 22.34 -1.02 -2.03
N LEU A 7 21.95 0.25 -1.97
CA LEU A 7 21.33 0.93 -3.11
C LEU A 7 22.29 1.04 -4.30
N SER A 8 23.54 1.45 -4.05
CA SER A 8 24.55 1.58 -5.10
C SER A 8 24.82 0.24 -5.82
N LEU A 9 24.81 -0.87 -5.08
CA LEU A 9 24.96 -2.21 -5.66
C LEU A 9 23.77 -2.59 -6.56
N LEU A 10 22.54 -2.30 -6.11
CA LEU A 10 21.34 -2.52 -6.93
C LEU A 10 21.31 -1.65 -8.17
N GLU A 11 21.74 -0.38 -8.06
CA GLU A 11 21.85 0.53 -9.19
C GLU A 11 22.87 0.04 -10.22
N ALA A 12 24.02 -0.46 -9.78
CA ALA A 12 25.03 -1.04 -10.66
C ALA A 12 24.51 -2.27 -11.43
N GLU A 13 23.74 -3.14 -10.78
CA GLU A 13 23.13 -4.30 -11.42
C GLU A 13 22.03 -3.90 -12.43
N MET A 14 21.21 -2.92 -12.07
CA MET A 14 20.18 -2.34 -12.93
C MET A 14 20.74 -1.64 -14.17
N GLN A 15 21.89 -0.96 -14.04
CA GLN A 15 22.55 -0.33 -15.19
C GLN A 15 22.98 -1.34 -16.24
N ARG A 16 23.33 -2.57 -15.85
CA ARG A 16 23.75 -3.63 -16.78
C ARG A 16 22.56 -4.29 -17.48
N ASN A 17 21.46 -4.49 -16.78
CA ASN A 17 20.32 -5.30 -17.25
C ASN A 17 19.09 -4.47 -17.69
N GLY A 18 19.05 -3.17 -17.37
CA GLY A 18 17.92 -2.27 -17.63
C GLY A 18 16.75 -2.42 -16.64
N TYR A 19 16.73 -3.47 -15.83
CA TYR A 19 15.76 -3.78 -14.78
C TYR A 19 16.34 -4.81 -13.78
N LEU A 20 15.66 -5.04 -12.65
CA LEU A 20 15.95 -6.20 -11.77
C LEU A 20 14.97 -7.33 -12.07
N LYS A 21 15.48 -8.56 -12.19
CA LYS A 21 14.66 -9.76 -12.23
C LYS A 21 13.99 -9.96 -10.86
N ALA A 22 12.84 -10.61 -10.84
CA ALA A 22 12.09 -10.91 -9.61
C ALA A 22 12.96 -11.61 -8.53
N SER A 23 13.81 -12.55 -8.95
CA SER A 23 14.76 -13.24 -8.06
C SER A 23 15.80 -12.30 -7.43
N GLN A 24 16.24 -11.27 -8.17
CA GLN A 24 17.18 -10.25 -7.68
C GLN A 24 16.47 -9.25 -6.74
N MET A 25 15.21 -8.89 -7.03
CA MET A 25 14.39 -8.09 -6.12
C MET A 25 14.14 -8.81 -4.79
N ALA A 26 13.84 -10.11 -4.81
CA ALA A 26 13.65 -10.88 -3.58
C ALA A 26 14.91 -10.86 -2.69
N GLY A 27 16.10 -10.90 -3.28
CA GLY A 27 17.38 -10.73 -2.57
C GLY A 27 17.54 -9.33 -1.97
N ALA A 28 17.22 -8.28 -2.74
CA ALA A 28 17.27 -6.89 -2.29
C ALA A 28 16.29 -6.59 -1.15
N PHE A 29 15.03 -7.03 -1.27
CA PHE A 29 14.00 -6.84 -0.23
C PHE A 29 14.24 -7.71 1.00
N SER A 30 14.89 -8.88 0.85
CA SER A 30 15.37 -9.67 2.00
C SER A 30 16.41 -8.89 2.83
N MET A 31 17.15 -7.97 2.23
CA MET A 31 18.07 -7.07 2.96
C MET A 31 17.36 -5.87 3.63
N LEU A 32 16.13 -5.54 3.23
CA LEU A 32 15.41 -4.33 3.70
C LEU A 32 14.49 -4.53 4.93
N ARG A 33 14.20 -5.79 5.30
CA ARG A 33 13.19 -6.26 6.30
C ARG A 33 11.73 -5.92 5.88
N SER A 34 10.69 -6.69 6.17
CA SER A 34 10.47 -8.05 6.68
C SER A 34 9.10 -8.50 6.14
N TYR A 35 8.96 -9.63 5.44
CA TYR A 35 8.91 -11.01 5.96
C TYR A 35 7.57 -11.46 6.58
N ASP A 36 6.40 -11.02 6.08
CA ASP A 36 5.13 -11.66 6.47
C ASP A 36 4.86 -12.97 5.73
N LEU A 37 5.23 -13.07 4.44
CA LEU A 37 4.98 -14.28 3.63
C LEU A 37 6.21 -15.19 3.48
N LEU A 38 7.42 -14.68 3.69
CA LEU A 38 8.66 -15.46 3.59
C LEU A 38 9.09 -16.06 4.95
N TRP A 39 8.86 -15.39 6.09
CA TRP A 39 9.28 -15.92 7.42
C TRP A 39 8.38 -17.06 7.86
N SER A 40 7.08 -16.86 7.76
CA SER A 40 6.10 -17.89 8.10
C SER A 40 6.29 -19.10 7.21
N ARG A 41 6.68 -18.90 5.95
CA ARG A 41 6.98 -19.97 5.01
C ARG A 41 8.26 -20.70 5.38
N LEU A 42 9.36 -19.98 5.65
CA LEU A 42 10.61 -20.60 6.07
C LEU A 42 10.46 -21.36 7.40
N VAL A 43 9.77 -20.82 8.39
CA VAL A 43 9.56 -21.54 9.66
C VAL A 43 8.67 -22.77 9.46
N ASN A 44 7.55 -22.67 8.73
CA ASN A 44 6.65 -23.83 8.57
C ASN A 44 7.15 -24.87 7.56
N GLU A 45 7.72 -24.46 6.41
CA GLU A 45 8.19 -25.41 5.39
C GLU A 45 9.56 -25.99 5.74
N TYR A 46 10.50 -25.20 6.28
CA TYR A 46 11.86 -25.65 6.56
C TYR A 46 12.02 -26.27 7.95
N LEU A 47 11.44 -25.69 9.01
CA LEU A 47 11.56 -26.24 10.37
C LEU A 47 10.48 -27.28 10.69
N MET A 48 9.23 -27.09 10.21
CA MET A 48 8.12 -28.01 10.52
C MET A 48 7.85 -29.04 9.42
N GLY A 49 8.44 -28.90 8.24
CA GLY A 49 8.25 -29.83 7.12
C GLY A 49 6.86 -29.79 6.48
N GLU A 50 6.03 -28.81 6.84
CA GLU A 50 4.66 -28.68 6.34
C GLU A 50 4.65 -27.89 5.03
N ARG A 51 4.54 -28.59 3.89
CA ARG A 51 4.27 -27.94 2.61
C ARG A 51 2.83 -27.44 2.60
N ARG A 52 2.65 -26.14 2.80
CA ARG A 52 1.34 -25.51 2.64
C ARG A 52 0.95 -25.49 1.17
N GLU A 53 -0.29 -25.89 0.88
CA GLU A 53 -0.85 -25.73 -0.46
C GLU A 53 -0.87 -24.25 -0.85
N MET A 54 -0.63 -23.99 -2.13
CA MET A 54 -0.60 -22.62 -2.66
C MET A 54 -2.02 -22.05 -2.65
N ASN A 55 -2.23 -20.98 -1.87
CA ASN A 55 -3.47 -20.23 -1.89
C ASN A 55 -3.38 -19.01 -2.83
N ASP A 56 -4.52 -18.34 -3.07
CA ASP A 56 -4.63 -17.22 -4.01
C ASP A 56 -3.64 -16.09 -3.73
N LEU A 57 -3.43 -15.74 -2.45
CA LEU A 57 -2.47 -14.69 -2.06
C LEU A 57 -1.02 -15.12 -2.32
N MET A 58 -0.71 -16.40 -2.13
CA MET A 58 0.61 -16.94 -2.44
C MET A 58 0.87 -16.96 -3.94
N ALA A 59 -0.14 -17.32 -4.75
CA ALA A 59 -0.06 -17.28 -6.20
C ALA A 59 0.17 -15.85 -6.70
N TRP A 60 -0.61 -14.89 -6.21
CA TRP A 60 -0.43 -13.46 -6.52
C TRP A 60 0.97 -12.95 -6.13
N ASN A 61 1.45 -13.30 -4.93
CA ASN A 61 2.76 -12.83 -4.47
C ASN A 61 3.94 -13.46 -5.25
N ALA A 62 3.74 -14.62 -5.87
CA ALA A 62 4.74 -15.26 -6.71
C ALA A 62 4.80 -14.67 -8.13
N ASP A 63 3.72 -14.03 -8.58
CA ASP A 63 3.58 -13.42 -9.90
C ASP A 63 4.18 -12.01 -9.95
N ALA A 64 5.51 -11.95 -10.04
CA ALA A 64 6.26 -10.71 -9.89
C ALA A 64 6.41 -9.94 -11.21
N THR A 65 6.24 -8.62 -11.14
CA THR A 65 6.45 -7.70 -12.26
C THR A 65 7.87 -7.10 -12.28
N ARG A 66 8.37 -6.75 -13.47
CA ARG A 66 9.65 -6.04 -13.64
C ARG A 66 9.43 -4.52 -13.63
N MET A 67 10.35 -3.78 -13.03
CA MET A 67 10.36 -2.31 -13.06
C MET A 67 11.56 -1.78 -13.83
N PRO A 68 11.41 -0.74 -14.68
CA PRO A 68 12.54 -0.09 -15.33
C PRO A 68 13.57 0.45 -14.32
N ALA A 69 14.85 0.27 -14.62
CA ALA A 69 15.97 0.65 -13.75
C ALA A 69 15.86 2.08 -13.18
N LYS A 70 15.56 3.05 -14.05
CA LYS A 70 15.44 4.46 -13.66
C LYS A 70 14.33 4.69 -12.64
N MET A 71 13.16 4.08 -12.85
CA MET A 71 12.02 4.20 -11.94
C MET A 71 12.38 3.60 -10.57
N HIS A 72 12.94 2.39 -10.57
CA HIS A 72 13.25 1.68 -9.34
C HIS A 72 14.37 2.36 -8.51
N SER A 73 15.44 2.80 -9.16
CA SER A 73 16.51 3.59 -8.52
C SER A 73 15.96 4.88 -7.92
N GLN A 74 15.16 5.65 -8.68
CA GLN A 74 14.58 6.89 -8.17
C GLN A 74 13.65 6.65 -6.98
N TYR A 75 12.84 5.59 -7.02
CA TYR A 75 11.95 5.20 -5.93
C TYR A 75 12.73 4.88 -4.66
N LEU A 76 13.73 3.99 -4.72
CA LEU A 76 14.51 3.59 -3.55
C LEU A 76 15.33 4.77 -3.00
N ARG A 77 16.00 5.53 -3.87
CA ARG A 77 16.85 6.65 -3.45
C ARG A 77 16.03 7.79 -2.85
N ARG A 78 15.00 8.24 -3.54
CA ARG A 78 14.28 9.46 -3.15
C ARG A 78 13.24 9.19 -2.08
N LEU A 79 12.56 8.04 -2.10
CA LEU A 79 11.52 7.75 -1.11
C LEU A 79 12.04 6.97 0.10
N PHE A 80 12.77 5.87 -0.12
CA PHE A 80 13.18 4.99 0.98
C PHE A 80 14.41 5.50 1.73
N LEU A 81 15.39 6.03 1.01
CA LEU A 81 16.63 6.50 1.62
C LEU A 81 16.52 7.96 2.07
N ASN A 82 16.10 8.86 1.18
CA ASN A 82 16.13 10.30 1.44
C ASN A 82 14.81 10.90 1.96
N ASP A 83 13.72 10.13 1.96
CA ASP A 83 12.37 10.58 2.34
C ASP A 83 11.94 11.91 1.70
N ASP A 84 12.37 12.15 0.44
CA ASP A 84 12.21 13.42 -0.26
C ASP A 84 10.74 13.86 -0.36
N LEU A 85 9.77 12.93 -0.38
CA LEU A 85 8.35 13.28 -0.50
C LEU A 85 7.79 13.85 0.80
N SER A 86 8.03 13.18 1.93
CA SER A 86 7.57 13.65 3.25
C SER A 86 8.24 14.98 3.62
N GLU A 87 9.45 15.18 3.12
CA GLU A 87 10.26 16.37 3.32
C GLU A 87 10.02 17.49 2.30
N GLY A 88 9.11 17.30 1.34
CA GLY A 88 8.75 18.32 0.33
C GLY A 88 9.83 18.62 -0.71
N ARG A 89 10.80 17.72 -0.91
CA ARG A 89 11.90 17.82 -1.88
C ARG A 89 11.69 16.99 -3.15
N TYR A 90 10.67 16.13 -3.20
CA TYR A 90 10.48 15.20 -4.32
C TYR A 90 10.08 15.92 -5.61
N PRO A 91 10.85 15.81 -6.70
CA PRO A 91 10.58 16.55 -7.93
C PRO A 91 9.59 15.83 -8.85
N VAL A 92 8.54 16.53 -9.29
CA VAL A 92 7.62 16.10 -10.35
C VAL A 92 7.58 17.18 -11.43
N GLY A 93 7.90 16.81 -12.68
CA GLY A 93 8.00 17.79 -13.77
C GLY A 93 9.00 18.93 -13.49
N GLY A 94 10.08 18.62 -12.77
CA GLY A 94 11.12 19.60 -12.39
C GLY A 94 10.79 20.49 -11.19
N ARG A 95 9.62 20.33 -10.55
CA ARG A 95 9.22 21.13 -9.38
C ARG A 95 9.00 20.25 -8.15
N PRO A 96 9.41 20.68 -6.95
CA PRO A 96 9.12 19.94 -5.73
C PRO A 96 7.61 19.87 -5.49
N VAL A 97 7.12 18.74 -5.01
CA VAL A 97 5.74 18.56 -4.54
C VAL A 97 5.70 18.42 -3.03
N SER A 98 4.60 18.85 -2.42
CA SER A 98 4.39 18.76 -0.97
C SER A 98 3.04 18.13 -0.66
N LEU A 99 3.02 17.23 0.31
CA LEU A 99 1.79 16.66 0.88
C LEU A 99 0.92 17.73 1.56
N GLY A 100 1.53 18.85 1.96
CA GLY A 100 0.80 20.00 2.52
C GLY A 100 -0.11 20.70 1.52
N SER A 101 0.06 20.44 0.21
CA SER A 101 -0.83 20.96 -0.84
C SER A 101 -2.07 20.08 -1.07
N LEU A 102 -2.20 18.95 -0.38
CA LEU A 102 -3.39 18.11 -0.45
C LEU A 102 -4.56 18.82 0.26
N SER A 103 -5.65 19.00 -0.47
CA SER A 103 -6.88 19.66 0.01
C SER A 103 -8.12 18.76 -0.05
N LEU A 104 -8.05 17.65 -0.81
CA LEU A 104 -9.16 16.72 -0.95
C LEU A 104 -9.31 15.83 0.29
N PRO A 105 -10.55 15.52 0.72
CA PRO A 105 -10.79 14.53 1.76
C PRO A 105 -10.07 13.22 1.45
N THR A 106 -9.35 12.69 2.43
CA THR A 106 -8.51 11.51 2.26
C THR A 106 -8.97 10.40 3.19
N PHE A 107 -9.24 9.22 2.64
CA PHE A 107 -9.44 7.99 3.39
C PHE A 107 -8.13 7.21 3.42
N ALA A 108 -7.50 7.11 4.60
CA ALA A 108 -6.21 6.45 4.78
C ALA A 108 -6.35 5.22 5.66
N LEU A 109 -5.73 4.11 5.26
CA LEU A 109 -5.84 2.81 5.93
C LEU A 109 -4.46 2.31 6.34
N GLY A 110 -4.36 1.84 7.58
CA GLY A 110 -3.23 1.06 8.09
C GLY A 110 -3.71 -0.29 8.63
N THR A 111 -2.77 -1.24 8.76
CA THR A 111 -3.03 -2.53 9.42
C THR A 111 -2.21 -2.65 10.71
N ILE A 112 -2.80 -3.20 11.77
CA ILE A 112 -2.20 -3.22 13.12
C ILE A 112 -0.84 -3.91 13.15
N THR A 113 -0.72 -5.04 12.45
CA THR A 113 0.50 -5.85 12.41
C THR A 113 1.19 -5.73 11.05
N ASP A 114 1.06 -4.58 10.37
CA ASP A 114 1.79 -4.33 9.11
C ASP A 114 3.30 -4.15 9.39
N HIS A 115 4.11 -5.04 8.83
CA HIS A 115 5.56 -4.90 8.86
C HIS A 115 6.12 -4.25 7.58
N VAL A 116 5.33 -4.15 6.51
CA VAL A 116 5.73 -3.55 5.22
C VAL A 116 5.49 -2.04 5.26
N ALA A 117 4.30 -1.62 5.69
CA ALA A 117 3.90 -0.23 5.86
C ALA A 117 3.40 0.00 7.29
N PRO A 118 4.30 0.14 8.29
CA PRO A 118 3.91 0.30 9.67
C PRO A 118 2.89 1.41 9.84
N TRP A 119 1.74 1.12 10.46
CA TRP A 119 0.61 2.06 10.50
C TRP A 119 0.97 3.39 11.17
N ARG A 120 1.91 3.41 12.12
CA ARG A 120 2.43 4.64 12.74
C ARG A 120 3.16 5.54 11.72
N SER A 121 3.82 4.94 10.72
CA SER A 121 4.41 5.66 9.59
C SER A 121 3.32 6.20 8.66
N VAL A 122 2.30 5.39 8.35
CA VAL A 122 1.13 5.84 7.56
C VAL A 122 0.39 7.00 8.27
N HIS A 123 0.23 6.91 9.59
CA HIS A 123 -0.44 7.91 10.43
C HIS A 123 0.24 9.30 10.35
N LYS A 124 1.53 9.36 9.99
CA LYS A 124 2.26 10.63 9.79
C LYS A 124 1.58 11.56 8.79
N LEU A 125 0.74 11.03 7.88
CA LEU A 125 -0.07 11.84 6.97
C LEU A 125 -0.89 12.93 7.70
N HIS A 126 -1.33 12.69 8.94
CA HIS A 126 -2.07 13.68 9.74
C HIS A 126 -1.30 14.98 10.00
N TYR A 127 0.03 14.92 10.12
CA TYR A 127 0.85 16.13 10.28
C TYR A 127 1.40 16.65 8.94
N LEU A 128 1.47 15.79 7.91
CA LEU A 128 2.02 16.16 6.59
C LEU A 128 0.98 16.85 5.68
N SER A 129 -0.31 16.65 5.92
CA SER A 129 -1.40 17.19 5.09
C SER A 129 -2.41 17.96 5.94
N PRO A 130 -2.90 19.13 5.50
CA PRO A 130 -3.96 19.86 6.16
C PRO A 130 -5.36 19.34 5.79
N ALA A 131 -5.50 18.45 4.80
CA ALA A 131 -6.79 17.94 4.36
C ALA A 131 -7.55 17.22 5.48
N GLN A 132 -8.86 17.10 5.32
CA GLN A 132 -9.65 16.18 6.13
C GLN A 132 -9.13 14.75 5.92
N ILE A 133 -8.88 14.04 7.02
CA ILE A 133 -8.37 12.66 6.98
C ILE A 133 -9.29 11.77 7.80
N THR A 134 -9.93 10.82 7.12
CA THR A 134 -10.56 9.66 7.76
C THR A 134 -9.52 8.56 7.82
N PHE A 135 -9.00 8.29 9.00
CA PHE A 135 -8.01 7.23 9.20
C PHE A 135 -8.68 5.97 9.72
N VAL A 136 -8.31 4.83 9.15
CA VAL A 136 -8.78 3.51 9.53
C VAL A 136 -7.62 2.63 9.89
N LEU A 137 -7.76 1.89 10.99
CA LEU A 137 -6.76 0.93 11.45
C LEU A 137 -7.41 -0.43 11.65
N THR A 138 -7.11 -1.37 10.75
CA THR A 138 -7.71 -2.71 10.75
C THR A 138 -6.79 -3.76 11.38
N SER A 139 -7.38 -4.75 12.03
CA SER A 139 -6.68 -5.96 12.50
C SER A 139 -6.10 -6.77 11.32
N GLY A 140 -4.98 -7.46 11.56
CA GLY A 140 -4.26 -8.25 10.56
C GLY A 140 -2.96 -7.59 10.10
N GLY A 141 -2.16 -8.36 9.34
CA GLY A 141 -0.95 -7.88 8.67
C GLY A 141 -1.25 -7.37 7.26
N HIS A 142 -0.20 -7.07 6.49
CA HIS A 142 -0.29 -6.28 5.26
C HIS A 142 -1.43 -6.70 4.32
N ASN A 143 -1.40 -7.93 3.80
CA ASN A 143 -2.45 -8.38 2.87
C ASN A 143 -3.75 -8.79 3.58
N ALA A 144 -3.64 -9.46 4.72
CA ALA A 144 -4.79 -10.04 5.43
C ALA A 144 -5.69 -8.99 6.10
N GLY A 145 -5.15 -7.81 6.42
CA GLY A 145 -5.92 -6.67 6.93
C GLY A 145 -6.59 -5.88 5.80
N ILE A 146 -5.90 -5.71 4.67
CA ILE A 146 -6.42 -4.99 3.49
C ILE A 146 -7.52 -5.80 2.80
N VAL A 147 -7.23 -7.06 2.45
CA VAL A 147 -8.17 -7.98 1.81
C VAL A 147 -9.00 -8.68 2.90
N ASN A 148 -10.00 -7.95 3.40
CA ASN A 148 -10.88 -8.39 4.47
C ASN A 148 -12.35 -8.26 4.02
N PRO A 149 -12.89 -9.24 3.27
CA PRO A 149 -14.28 -9.19 2.84
C PRO A 149 -15.27 -9.16 4.02
N PRO A 150 -16.42 -8.46 3.90
CA PRO A 150 -17.44 -8.44 4.94
C PRO A 150 -18.20 -9.78 4.98
N VAL A 151 -17.66 -10.74 5.73
CA VAL A 151 -18.31 -12.04 5.98
C VAL A 151 -18.86 -12.10 7.41
N PRO A 152 -20.04 -12.71 7.65
CA PRO A 152 -20.69 -12.75 8.97
C PRO A 152 -19.82 -13.34 10.08
N GLU A 153 -18.96 -14.31 9.76
CA GLU A 153 -18.12 -15.03 10.71
C GLU A 153 -16.76 -14.36 10.97
N SER A 154 -16.52 -13.18 10.39
CA SER A 154 -15.24 -12.49 10.51
C SER A 154 -14.97 -12.07 11.95
N ARG A 155 -13.88 -12.58 12.53
CA ARG A 155 -13.35 -12.14 13.84
C ARG A 155 -12.43 -10.92 13.73
N ARG A 156 -12.44 -10.24 12.58
CA ARG A 156 -11.66 -9.01 12.37
C ARG A 156 -12.34 -7.84 13.08
N SER A 157 -11.56 -6.82 13.34
CA SER A 157 -12.04 -5.51 13.80
C SER A 157 -11.25 -4.39 13.13
N TYR A 158 -11.79 -3.18 13.18
CA TYR A 158 -11.12 -1.97 12.78
C TYR A 158 -11.48 -0.81 13.69
N GLN A 159 -10.62 0.20 13.72
CA GLN A 159 -10.87 1.48 14.37
C GLN A 159 -10.93 2.57 13.31
N ILE A 160 -11.78 3.58 13.50
CA ILE A 160 -11.95 4.68 12.54
C ILE A 160 -12.14 6.00 13.27
N LEU A 161 -11.44 7.04 12.81
CA LEU A 161 -11.62 8.39 13.31
C LEU A 161 -11.35 9.38 12.17
N THR A 162 -12.13 10.46 12.13
CA THR A 162 -11.93 11.54 11.17
C THR A 162 -11.37 12.76 11.87
N ARG A 163 -10.27 13.28 11.34
CA ARG A 163 -9.76 14.61 11.65
C ARG A 163 -10.24 15.58 10.57
N GLU A 164 -10.94 16.62 10.98
CA GLU A 164 -11.35 17.70 10.09
C GLU A 164 -10.15 18.40 9.43
N ALA A 165 -10.39 19.08 8.32
CA ALA A 165 -9.35 19.86 7.64
C ALA A 165 -8.79 20.93 8.60
N GLY A 166 -7.46 20.98 8.72
CA GLY A 166 -6.78 21.85 9.70
C GLY A 166 -7.03 21.48 11.17
N GLY A 167 -7.68 20.36 11.46
CA GLY A 167 -7.99 19.91 12.81
C GLY A 167 -6.76 19.50 13.62
N HIS A 168 -6.94 19.35 14.92
CA HIS A 168 -5.87 18.99 15.85
C HIS A 168 -5.26 17.63 15.52
N TYR A 169 -3.93 17.57 15.60
CA TYR A 169 -3.17 16.33 15.49
C TYR A 169 -3.25 15.55 16.81
N LEU A 170 -3.55 14.26 16.73
CA LEU A 170 -3.40 13.30 17.83
C LEU A 170 -2.13 12.48 17.57
N ALA A 171 -1.32 12.23 18.59
CA ALA A 171 -0.22 11.28 18.46
C ALA A 171 -0.79 9.87 18.18
N PRO A 172 -0.03 8.95 17.54
CA PRO A 172 -0.58 7.66 17.14
C PRO A 172 -1.20 6.86 18.29
N ASP A 173 -0.58 6.87 19.47
CA ASP A 173 -1.07 6.12 20.62
C ASP A 173 -2.33 6.77 21.23
N ASP A 174 -2.42 8.11 21.22
CA ASP A 174 -3.63 8.84 21.61
C ASP A 174 -4.77 8.61 20.62
N TRP A 175 -4.45 8.59 19.32
CA TRP A 175 -5.40 8.25 18.26
C TRP A 175 -5.95 6.83 18.47
N LEU A 176 -5.07 5.88 18.78
CA LEU A 176 -5.44 4.49 19.05
C LEU A 176 -6.32 4.36 20.30
N ALA A 177 -6.09 5.16 21.33
CA ALA A 177 -6.92 5.17 22.53
C ALA A 177 -8.29 5.83 22.30
N ALA A 178 -8.35 6.83 21.42
CA ALA A 178 -9.55 7.63 21.16
C ALA A 178 -10.47 7.04 20.07
N ALA A 179 -9.91 6.30 19.09
CA ALA A 179 -10.66 5.83 17.94
C ALA A 179 -11.67 4.71 18.32
N PRO A 180 -12.97 4.87 18.02
CA PRO A 180 -13.95 3.81 18.26
C PRO A 180 -13.60 2.52 17.54
N THR A 181 -13.75 1.39 18.23
CA THR A 181 -13.56 0.05 17.66
C THR A 181 -14.86 -0.51 17.11
N HIS A 182 -14.80 -1.06 15.90
CA HIS A 182 -15.90 -1.70 15.19
C HIS A 182 -15.54 -3.15 14.87
N ALA A 183 -16.51 -4.05 14.97
CA ALA A 183 -16.35 -5.44 14.57
C ALA A 183 -16.50 -5.60 13.05
N GLY A 184 -15.82 -6.60 12.49
CA GLY A 184 -15.92 -7.00 11.09
C GLY A 184 -14.94 -6.29 10.16
N SER A 185 -15.33 -6.22 8.89
CA SER A 185 -14.56 -5.57 7.81
C SER A 185 -14.71 -4.05 7.84
N TRP A 186 -13.66 -3.35 7.46
CA TRP A 186 -13.66 -1.89 7.24
C TRP A 186 -14.29 -1.48 5.90
N TRP A 187 -14.50 -2.41 4.97
CA TRP A 187 -15.03 -2.13 3.63
C TRP A 187 -16.38 -1.41 3.64
N PRO A 188 -17.36 -1.76 4.51
CA PRO A 188 -18.62 -1.03 4.59
C PRO A 188 -18.43 0.44 4.99
N ALA A 189 -17.49 0.75 5.90
CA ALA A 189 -17.20 2.13 6.28
C ALA A 189 -16.57 2.91 5.12
N TRP A 190 -15.66 2.30 4.38
CA TRP A 190 -15.09 2.89 3.17
C TRP A 190 -16.13 3.12 2.08
N GLN A 191 -17.02 2.15 1.86
CA GLN A 191 -18.12 2.28 0.90
C GLN A 191 -19.06 3.43 1.26
N GLN A 192 -19.43 3.58 2.54
CA GLN A 192 -20.25 4.70 3.01
C GLN A 192 -19.53 6.03 2.81
N TRP A 193 -18.23 6.09 3.11
CA TRP A 193 -17.41 7.27 2.88
C TRP A 193 -17.37 7.63 1.38
N LEU A 194 -17.20 6.65 0.49
CA LEU A 194 -17.24 6.87 -0.96
C LEU A 194 -18.59 7.38 -1.43
N VAL A 195 -19.70 6.83 -0.92
CA VAL A 195 -21.06 7.30 -1.26
C VAL A 195 -21.25 8.75 -0.85
N ALA A 196 -20.78 9.14 0.35
CA ALA A 196 -20.87 10.52 0.81
C ALA A 196 -20.06 11.50 -0.06
N HIS A 197 -19.01 11.02 -0.74
CA HIS A 197 -18.16 11.80 -1.64
C HIS A 197 -18.47 11.56 -3.13
N SER A 198 -19.55 10.84 -3.44
CA SER A 198 -20.00 10.55 -4.80
C SER A 198 -21.23 11.38 -5.17
N SER A 199 -21.44 11.57 -6.47
CA SER A 199 -22.69 12.14 -6.97
C SER A 199 -23.88 11.20 -6.76
N ALA A 200 -25.10 11.71 -6.96
CA ALA A 200 -26.31 10.90 -6.93
C ALA A 200 -26.23 9.70 -7.89
N PRO A 201 -26.82 8.55 -7.53
CA PRO A 201 -26.86 7.38 -8.40
C PRO A 201 -27.53 7.68 -9.74
N VAL A 202 -26.92 7.19 -10.82
CA VAL A 202 -27.44 7.28 -12.19
C VAL A 202 -27.51 5.90 -12.82
N ARG A 203 -28.25 5.77 -13.94
CA ARG A 203 -28.22 4.52 -14.71
C ARG A 203 -26.79 4.27 -15.23
N PRO A 204 -26.31 3.02 -15.18
CA PRO A 204 -24.96 2.71 -15.61
C PRO A 204 -24.80 3.02 -17.12
N PRO A 205 -23.71 3.70 -17.52
CA PRO A 205 -23.43 3.95 -18.93
C PRO A 205 -23.04 2.65 -19.66
N ARG A 206 -23.02 2.69 -20.99
CA ARG A 206 -22.41 1.62 -21.79
C ARG A 206 -20.89 1.56 -21.52
N MET A 207 -20.30 0.39 -21.71
CA MET A 207 -18.85 0.22 -21.62
C MET A 207 -18.14 1.02 -22.73
N GLY A 208 -17.18 1.86 -22.32
CA GLY A 208 -16.43 2.73 -23.22
C GLY A 208 -17.22 3.94 -23.73
N SER A 209 -16.64 4.63 -24.72
CA SER A 209 -17.22 5.79 -25.39
C SER A 209 -16.84 5.81 -26.87
N ALA A 210 -17.32 6.79 -27.63
CA ALA A 210 -16.92 6.98 -29.03
C ALA A 210 -15.41 7.20 -29.19
N THR A 211 -14.78 7.88 -28.23
CA THR A 211 -13.34 8.16 -28.20
C THR A 211 -12.53 7.06 -27.52
N HIS A 212 -13.14 6.28 -26.62
CA HIS A 212 -12.49 5.18 -25.91
C HIS A 212 -13.30 3.90 -26.08
N ARG A 213 -13.14 3.24 -27.23
CA ARG A 213 -13.87 2.00 -27.53
C ARG A 213 -13.34 0.83 -26.67
N PRO A 214 -14.21 -0.10 -26.23
CA PRO A 214 -13.74 -1.33 -25.59
C PRO A 214 -12.78 -2.08 -26.50
N LEU A 215 -11.61 -2.48 -25.97
CA LEU A 215 -10.56 -3.15 -26.74
C LEU A 215 -10.60 -4.67 -26.54
N LEU A 216 -10.59 -5.11 -25.29
CA LEU A 216 -10.59 -6.52 -24.88
C LEU A 216 -11.49 -6.68 -23.65
N PRO A 217 -12.09 -7.86 -23.43
CA PRO A 217 -12.72 -8.17 -22.15
C PRO A 217 -11.68 -8.12 -21.01
N ALA A 218 -12.12 -7.77 -19.81
CA ALA A 218 -11.30 -7.93 -18.61
C ALA A 218 -10.92 -9.42 -18.42
N PRO A 219 -9.70 -9.73 -17.90
CA PRO A 219 -8.75 -8.82 -17.28
C PRO A 219 -7.73 -8.19 -18.25
N GLY A 220 -7.88 -8.38 -19.56
CA GLY A 220 -6.95 -7.87 -20.57
C GLY A 220 -5.72 -8.77 -20.76
N SER A 221 -4.68 -8.25 -21.44
CA SER A 221 -3.48 -9.02 -21.78
C SER A 221 -2.29 -8.77 -20.86
N TYR A 222 -2.10 -7.53 -20.36
CA TYR A 222 -0.89 -7.17 -19.61
C TYR A 222 -0.72 -7.93 -18.30
N VAL A 223 -1.82 -8.35 -17.66
CA VAL A 223 -1.78 -9.15 -16.42
C VAL A 223 -1.31 -10.59 -16.66
N LEU A 224 -1.25 -11.04 -17.92
CA LEU A 224 -0.86 -12.40 -18.30
C LEU A 224 0.62 -12.50 -18.72
N GLU A 225 1.35 -11.38 -18.72
CA GLU A 225 2.77 -11.31 -19.09
C GLU A 225 3.68 -11.80 -17.95
N THR A 226 4.79 -12.49 -18.27
CA THR A 226 5.72 -13.11 -17.29
C THR A 226 7.21 -12.78 -17.57
#